data_AF-A0A1E7G164-F1
#
_entry.id   AF-A0A1E7G164-F1
#
_cell.length_a   1.000
_cell.length_b   1.000
_cell.length_c   1.000
_cell.angle_alpha   90.00
_cell.angle_beta   90.00
_cell.angle_gamma   90.00
#
_symmetry.space_group_name_H-M   'P 1'
#
loop_
_entity.id
_entity.type
_entity.pdbx_description
1 polymer ?
#
loop_
_entity_poly.entity_id
_entity_poly.type
_entity_poly.pdbx_seq_one_letter_code
_entity_poly.pdbx_strand_id
1 'polypeptide(L)'
;MIEHHQGYTAIKRYGRNSFRPAGKHPFKMIYNAQAVKYDLIQQFEASTGIILPSGVKSNLCTQSVPILGKQLAGMKVQIKETKE
;
A
#
# COMPACT_ATOMS: atom_id res chain seq x y z
N MET A 1 9.54 -28.64 1.55
CA MET A 1 10.35 -27.40 1.59
C MET A 1 9.39 -26.22 1.66
N ILE A 2 9.53 -25.43 2.71
CA ILE A 2 8.75 -24.19 2.93
C ILE A 2 9.73 -23.06 2.63
N GLU A 3 9.41 -22.25 1.63
CA GLU A 3 10.22 -21.08 1.28
C GLU A 3 9.70 -19.88 2.07
N HIS A 4 10.60 -19.22 2.78
CA HIS A 4 10.31 -18.02 3.55
C HIS A 4 10.73 -16.80 2.72
N HIS A 5 9.78 -16.12 2.10
CA HIS A 5 10.02 -14.81 1.50
C HIS A 5 9.85 -13.73 2.58
N GLN A 6 10.85 -12.85 2.69
CA GLN A 6 10.88 -11.79 3.69
C GLN A 6 9.74 -10.80 3.42
N GLY A 7 8.72 -10.83 4.29
CA GLY A 7 7.61 -9.87 4.25
C GLY A 7 6.21 -10.44 4.47
N TYR A 8 6.04 -11.54 5.22
CA TYR A 8 4.76 -12.20 5.53
C TYR A 8 4.23 -13.17 4.46
N THR A 9 4.78 -14.39 4.36
CA THR A 9 3.98 -15.59 4.05
C THR A 9 4.76 -16.88 4.24
N ALA A 10 4.16 -17.86 4.94
CA ALA A 10 4.52 -19.27 4.75
C ALA A 10 3.74 -19.78 3.53
N ILE A 11 4.43 -19.94 2.39
CA ILE A 11 3.83 -20.50 1.18
C ILE A 11 3.97 -22.02 1.25
N LYS A 12 2.85 -22.76 1.18
CA LYS A 12 2.88 -24.23 1.10
C LYS A 12 2.79 -24.66 -0.37
N ARG A 13 3.76 -25.46 -0.79
CA ARG A 13 3.77 -26.11 -2.12
C ARG A 13 2.77 -27.26 -2.12
N TYR A 14 1.72 -27.14 -2.94
CA TYR A 14 0.82 -28.24 -3.25
C TYR A 14 1.06 -28.68 -4.71
N GLY A 15 1.71 -29.83 -4.89
CA GLY A 15 1.98 -30.40 -6.23
C GLY A 15 3.07 -29.70 -7.05
N ARG A 16 3.16 -30.05 -8.35
CA ARG A 16 4.21 -29.57 -9.26
C ARG A 16 4.08 -28.09 -9.65
N ASN A 17 2.85 -27.54 -9.70
CA ASN A 17 2.57 -26.24 -10.33
C ASN A 17 1.73 -25.25 -9.52
N SER A 18 1.40 -25.51 -8.26
CA SER A 18 0.53 -24.61 -7.48
C SER A 18 1.13 -24.20 -6.14
N PHE A 19 1.45 -22.91 -6.03
CA PHE A 19 1.72 -22.23 -4.77
C PHE A 19 0.43 -21.61 -4.28
N ARG A 20 -0.04 -22.00 -3.09
CA ARG A 20 -1.17 -21.33 -2.41
C ARG A 20 -0.68 -20.78 -1.07
N PRO A 21 -1.12 -19.57 -0.68
CA PRO A 21 -0.83 -19.06 0.64
C PRO A 21 -1.44 -19.96 1.72
N ALA A 22 -0.65 -20.38 2.70
CA ALA A 22 -1.15 -21.12 3.85
C ALA A 22 -1.58 -20.14 4.94
N GLY A 23 -2.81 -19.62 4.86
CA GLY A 23 -3.36 -18.71 5.86
C GLY A 23 -4.69 -18.11 5.43
N LYS A 24 -5.66 -18.04 6.35
CA LYS A 24 -7.04 -17.59 6.12
C LYS A 24 -7.19 -16.11 5.78
N HIS A 25 -6.10 -15.34 5.68
CA HIS A 25 -6.20 -13.91 5.45
C HIS A 25 -6.18 -13.62 3.94
N PRO A 26 -7.27 -13.07 3.36
CA PRO A 26 -7.26 -12.66 1.97
C PRO A 26 -6.28 -11.50 1.80
N PHE A 27 -5.10 -11.79 1.25
CA PHE A 27 -4.20 -10.76 0.76
C PHE A 27 -4.16 -10.83 -0.77
N LYS A 28 -4.17 -9.65 -1.39
CA LYS A 28 -4.01 -9.53 -2.84
C LYS A 28 -2.51 -9.51 -3.13
N MET A 29 -2.01 -10.45 -3.92
CA MET A 29 -0.64 -10.35 -4.45
C MET A 29 -0.63 -9.22 -5.47
N ILE A 30 0.17 -8.18 -5.20
CA ILE A 30 0.29 -7.03 -6.09
C ILE A 30 1.67 -7.08 -6.74
N TYR A 31 1.68 -7.42 -8.03
CA TYR A 31 2.90 -7.51 -8.83
C TYR A 31 3.50 -6.13 -9.17
N ASN A 32 2.70 -5.07 -9.04
CA ASN A 32 3.12 -3.70 -9.34
C ASN A 32 3.05 -2.80 -8.11
N ALA A 33 4.20 -2.55 -7.48
CA ALA A 33 4.31 -1.68 -6.32
C ALA A 33 3.85 -0.23 -6.60
N GLN A 34 3.93 0.25 -7.84
CA GLN A 34 3.49 1.59 -8.22
C GLN A 34 1.96 1.74 -8.16
N ALA A 35 1.23 0.71 -8.58
CA ALA A 35 -0.24 0.70 -8.50
C ALA A 35 -0.73 0.80 -7.05
N VAL A 36 -0.04 0.17 -6.10
CA VAL A 36 -0.34 0.27 -4.66
C VAL A 36 -0.21 1.70 -4.17
N LYS A 37 0.85 2.40 -4.59
CA LYS A 37 1.09 3.80 -4.16
C LYS A 37 -0.02 4.72 -4.66
N TYR A 38 -0.43 4.57 -5.92
CA TYR A 38 -1.53 5.36 -6.47
C TYR A 38 -2.86 5.04 -5.78
N ASP A 39 -3.14 3.78 -5.47
CA ASP A 39 -4.34 3.38 -4.73
C ASP A 39 -4.38 4.00 -3.32
N LEU A 40 -3.26 3.99 -2.60
CA LEU A 40 -3.15 4.63 -1.28
C LEU A 40 -3.40 6.15 -1.35
N ILE A 41 -2.84 6.81 -2.38
CA ILE A 41 -3.08 8.23 -2.62
C ILE A 41 -4.57 8.47 -2.94
N GLN A 42 -5.19 7.63 -3.77
CA GLN A 42 -6.60 7.73 -4.13
C GLN A 42 -7.52 7.58 -2.91
N GLN A 43 -7.23 6.61 -2.03
CA GLN A 43 -7.96 6.42 -0.78
C GLN A 43 -7.82 7.63 0.17
N PHE A 44 -6.63 8.24 0.20
CA PHE A 44 -6.41 9.47 0.98
C PHE A 44 -7.26 10.63 0.45
N GLU A 45 -7.31 10.84 -0.87
CA GLU A 45 -8.16 11.87 -1.50
C GLU A 45 -9.63 11.64 -1.17
N ALA A 46 -10.11 10.40 -1.29
CA ALA A 46 -11.48 10.04 -0.93
C ALA A 46 -11.79 10.28 0.56
N SER A 47 -10.83 10.01 1.46
CA SER A 47 -11.00 10.20 2.90
C SER A 47 -10.98 11.67 3.34
N THR A 48 -10.27 12.54 2.62
CA THR A 48 -10.08 13.95 3.00
C THR A 48 -10.97 14.90 2.19
N GLY A 49 -11.48 14.45 1.04
CA GLY A 49 -12.20 15.26 0.07
C GLY A 49 -11.31 16.26 -0.68
N ILE A 50 -9.98 16.11 -0.58
CA ILE A 50 -9.01 17.01 -1.21
C ILE A 50 -8.37 16.28 -2.39
N ILE A 51 -8.32 16.96 -3.53
CA ILE A 51 -7.64 16.46 -4.73
C ILE A 51 -6.21 17.00 -4.72
N LEU A 52 -5.23 16.09 -4.67
CA LEU A 52 -3.81 16.44 -4.74
C LEU A 52 -3.43 16.81 -6.18
N PRO A 53 -2.63 17.87 -6.38
CA PRO A 53 -2.13 18.20 -7.71
C PRO A 53 -1.18 17.11 -8.23
N SER A 54 -1.11 16.96 -9.56
CA SER A 54 -0.35 15.89 -10.23
C SER A 54 1.13 15.86 -9.84
N GLY A 55 1.76 17.02 -9.66
CA GLY A 55 3.15 17.12 -9.20
C GLY A 55 3.38 16.51 -7.81
N VAL A 56 2.44 16.69 -6.89
CA VAL A 56 2.51 16.12 -5.54
C VAL A 56 2.31 14.61 -5.59
N LYS A 57 1.37 14.12 -6.41
CA LYS A 57 1.14 12.67 -6.60
C LYS A 57 2.39 11.96 -7.12
N SER A 58 3.06 12.55 -8.11
CA SER A 58 4.30 12.00 -8.66
C SER A 58 5.43 11.98 -7.63
N ASN A 59 5.61 13.07 -6.87
CA ASN A 59 6.62 13.14 -5.82
C ASN A 59 6.36 12.17 -4.65
N LEU A 60 5.10 11.91 -4.32
CA LEU A 60 4.72 10.90 -3.33
C LEU A 60 5.00 9.48 -3.84
N CYS A 61 4.82 9.23 -5.14
CA CYS A 61 5.05 7.92 -5.74
C CYS A 61 6.54 7.53 -5.87
N THR A 62 7.48 8.47 -5.84
CA THR A 62 8.92 8.17 -5.85
C THR A 62 9.41 7.62 -4.51
N GLN A 63 8.72 7.95 -3.41
CA GLN A 63 9.11 7.54 -2.06
C GLN A 63 8.81 6.07 -1.78
N SER A 64 9.48 5.49 -0.79
CA SER A 64 9.16 4.15 -0.31
C SER A 64 7.80 4.13 0.40
N VAL A 65 7.09 2.99 0.34
CA VAL A 65 5.72 2.86 0.88
C VAL A 65 5.63 3.25 2.37
N PRO A 66 6.58 2.90 3.26
CA PRO A 66 6.53 3.31 4.66
C PRO A 66 6.63 4.83 4.86
N ILE A 67 7.41 5.52 4.01
CA ILE A 67 7.58 6.98 4.08
C ILE A 67 6.32 7.66 3.55
N LEU A 68 5.79 7.17 2.42
CA LEU A 68 4.52 7.62 1.84
C LEU A 68 3.38 7.58 2.87
N GLY A 69 3.22 6.46 3.57
CA GLY A 69 2.17 6.31 4.59
C GLY A 69 2.30 7.32 5.74
N LYS A 70 3.53 7.60 6.20
CA LYS A 70 3.77 8.61 7.24
C LYS A 70 3.42 10.02 6.78
N GLN A 71 3.78 10.38 5.54
CA GLN A 71 3.45 11.69 4.98
C GLN A 71 1.93 11.88 4.83
N LEU A 72 1.23 10.88 4.28
CA LEU A 72 -0.23 10.91 4.15
C LEU A 72 -0.92 11.03 5.52
N ALA A 73 -0.45 10.29 6.53
CA ALA A 73 -0.99 10.39 7.88
C ALA A 73 -0.76 11.79 8.49
N GLY A 74 0.44 12.36 8.35
CA GLY A 74 0.75 13.70 8.83
C GLY A 74 -0.10 14.78 8.15
N MET A 75 -0.24 14.71 6.83
CA MET A 75 -1.12 15.61 6.07
C MET A 75 -2.58 15.50 6.54
N LYS A 76 -3.08 14.29 6.79
CA LYS A 76 -4.45 14.07 7.29
C LYS A 76 -4.69 14.78 8.63
N VAL A 77 -3.71 14.78 9.52
CA VAL A 77 -3.81 15.46 10.82
C VAL A 77 -3.82 16.97 10.63
N GLN A 78 -2.89 17.52 9.85
CA GLN A 78 -2.85 18.96 9.56
C GLN A 78 -4.15 19.48 8.93
N ILE A 79 -4.75 18.72 8.00
CA ILE A 79 -6.03 19.07 7.36
C ILE A 79 -7.18 19.07 8.38
N LYS A 80 -7.14 18.18 9.38
CA LYS A 80 -8.14 18.19 10.46
C LYS A 80 -7.97 19.40 11.37
N GLU A 81 -6.74 19.69 11.78
CA GLU A 81 -6.41 20.82 12.66
C GLU A 81 -6.72 22.18 12.02
N THR A 82 -6.56 22.32 10.70
CA THR A 82 -6.87 23.58 9.97
C THR A 82 -8.34 23.78 9.64
N LYS A 83 -9.19 22.76 9.85
CA LYS A 83 -10.64 22.87 9.68
C LYS A 83 -11.38 23.21 10.99
N GLU A 84 -10.70 23.12 12.14
CA GLU A 84 -11.17 23.63 13.44
C GLU A 84 -10.87 25.12 13.59
#